data_AF-A0A9P8LAG5-F1
#
_entry.id   AF-A0A9P8LAG5-F1
#
_cell.length_a   1.000
_cell.length_b   1.000
_cell.length_c   1.000
_cell.angle_alpha   90.00
_cell.angle_beta   90.00
_cell.angle_gamma   90.00
#
_symmetry.space_group_name_H-M   'P 1'
#
loop_
_entity.id
_entity.type
_entity.pdbx_description
1 polymer ?
#
loop_
_entity_poly.entity_id
_entity_poly.type
_entity_poly.pdbx_seq_one_letter_code
_entity_poly.pdbx_strand_id
1 'polypeptide(L)'
;MDETLPDRDAITVPVPTVDLTTEDRLSTTDITHIVIQLADRRLGSIMESVGVPYEFNKPWPFWFFIGKIVSKAFFNNDQRLEWLNTVRVRNREFIAFTNAGREETDGNRKLQVIEVDFAKPQPGKKLELFGKLARGLISQKVQE
;
A
#
# COMPACT_ATOMS: atom_id res chain seq x y z
N MET A 1 -13.27 -9.03 11.25
CA MET A 1 -13.43 -9.04 9.79
C MET A 1 -14.83 -9.55 9.49
N ASP A 2 -15.51 -8.98 8.49
CA ASP A 2 -16.80 -9.47 8.03
C ASP A 2 -16.61 -10.38 6.83
N GLU A 3 -16.83 -11.68 7.03
CA GLU A 3 -16.61 -12.69 5.98
C GLU A 3 -17.73 -12.76 4.95
N THR A 4 -18.84 -12.05 5.18
CA THR A 4 -19.95 -11.97 4.22
C THR A 4 -19.69 -10.96 3.10
N LEU A 5 -18.67 -10.11 3.28
CA LEU A 5 -18.26 -9.10 2.32
C LEU A 5 -17.14 -9.61 1.41
N PRO A 6 -16.98 -9.02 0.20
CA PRO A 6 -15.80 -9.23 -0.62
C PRO A 6 -14.52 -8.86 0.15
N ASP A 7 -13.40 -9.54 -0.15
CA ASP A 7 -12.13 -9.33 0.58
C ASP A 7 -11.71 -7.86 0.68
N ARG A 8 -11.94 -7.08 -0.38
CA ARG A 8 -11.63 -5.64 -0.41
C ARG A 8 -12.37 -4.81 0.65
N ASP A 9 -13.52 -5.29 1.12
CA ASP A 9 -14.44 -4.60 2.03
C ASP A 9 -14.61 -5.32 3.38
N ALA A 10 -14.00 -6.49 3.54
CA ALA A 10 -14.12 -7.33 4.74
C ALA A 10 -13.53 -6.70 6.02
N ILE A 11 -12.61 -5.73 5.89
CA ILE A 11 -12.13 -4.92 7.00
C ILE A 11 -12.94 -3.62 7.04
N THR A 12 -13.83 -3.53 8.02
CA THR A 12 -14.81 -2.44 8.16
C THR A 12 -14.36 -1.31 9.09
N VAL A 13 -13.17 -1.43 9.71
CA VAL A 13 -12.63 -0.36 10.54
C VAL A 13 -12.30 0.87 9.68
N PRO A 14 -12.46 2.10 10.20
CA PRO A 14 -12.10 3.30 9.45
C PRO A 14 -10.63 3.32 9.04
N VAL A 15 -10.34 3.79 7.83
CA VAL A 15 -8.96 3.96 7.35
C VAL A 15 -8.26 5.03 8.21
N PRO A 16 -7.18 4.70 8.94
CA PRO A 16 -6.52 5.62 9.85
C PRO A 16 -5.91 6.83 9.12
N THR A 17 -5.75 7.94 9.84
CA THR A 17 -4.90 9.04 9.39
C THR A 17 -3.44 8.68 9.60
N VAL A 18 -2.61 9.01 8.62
CA VAL A 18 -1.20 8.65 8.61
C VAL A 18 -0.33 9.85 8.29
N ASP A 19 0.86 9.88 8.85
CA ASP A 19 1.87 10.90 8.55
C ASP A 19 2.76 10.37 7.42
N LEU A 20 2.63 10.97 6.24
CA LEU A 20 3.37 10.58 5.04
C LEU A 20 4.61 11.47 4.89
N THR A 21 5.78 10.83 4.81
CA THR A 21 7.04 11.46 4.42
C THR A 21 7.45 10.93 3.05
N THR A 22 7.83 11.81 2.14
CA THR A 22 8.29 11.45 0.79
C THR A 22 9.67 12.04 0.52
N GLU A 23 10.48 11.40 -0.31
CA GLU A 23 11.68 12.06 -0.86
C GLU A 23 11.30 13.36 -1.60
N ASP A 24 12.11 14.42 -1.45
CA ASP A 24 11.86 15.80 -1.93
C ASP A 24 11.54 15.95 -3.43
N ARG A 25 11.66 14.89 -4.23
CA ARG A 25 11.44 14.88 -5.67
C ARG A 25 10.19 14.13 -6.11
N LEU A 26 9.36 13.67 -5.16
CA LEU A 26 8.16 12.89 -5.46
C LEU A 26 6.95 13.78 -5.77
N SER A 27 6.65 13.92 -7.06
CA SER A 27 5.37 14.45 -7.53
C SER A 27 4.29 13.36 -7.44
N THR A 28 3.26 13.57 -6.62
CA THR A 28 2.16 12.60 -6.45
C THR A 28 1.29 12.46 -7.68
N THR A 29 1.25 13.47 -8.56
CA THR A 29 0.47 13.45 -9.80
C THR A 29 1.03 12.48 -10.84
N ASP A 30 2.33 12.18 -10.74
CA ASP A 30 3.01 11.35 -11.74
C ASP A 30 3.10 9.88 -11.36
N ILE A 31 2.68 9.50 -10.13
CA ILE A 31 2.73 8.12 -9.63
C ILE A 31 1.81 7.22 -10.47
N THR A 32 2.39 6.21 -11.13
CA THR A 32 1.62 5.15 -11.82
C THR A 32 1.36 3.96 -10.92
N HIS A 33 2.38 3.56 -10.14
CA HIS A 33 2.32 2.36 -9.33
C HIS A 33 2.92 2.60 -7.96
N ILE A 34 2.42 1.86 -6.99
CA ILE A 34 2.97 1.83 -5.65
C ILE A 34 3.28 0.38 -5.28
N VAL A 35 4.48 0.14 -4.78
CA VAL A 35 4.93 -1.14 -4.26
C VAL A 35 5.17 -0.98 -2.77
N ILE A 36 4.44 -1.77 -1.98
CA ILE A 36 4.53 -1.75 -0.53
C ILE A 36 5.37 -2.93 -0.07
N GLN A 37 6.36 -2.66 0.80
CA GLN A 37 7.20 -3.70 1.39
C GLN A 37 6.85 -3.90 2.85
N LEU A 38 6.30 -5.07 3.19
CA LEU A 38 5.90 -5.37 4.56
C LEU A 38 6.53 -6.66 5.04
N ALA A 39 7.21 -6.60 6.18
CA ALA A 39 7.54 -7.81 6.92
C ALA A 39 6.28 -8.32 7.63
N ASP A 40 6.12 -9.64 7.75
CA ASP A 40 4.96 -10.27 8.41
C ASP A 40 4.66 -9.67 9.78
N ARG A 41 5.71 -9.45 10.60
CA ARG A 41 5.58 -8.83 11.92
C ARG A 41 5.11 -7.38 11.86
N ARG A 42 5.49 -6.64 10.80
CA ARG A 42 5.10 -5.24 10.61
C ARG A 42 3.62 -5.16 10.24
N LEU A 43 3.16 -6.01 9.33
CA LEU A 43 1.76 -6.12 8.97
C LEU A 43 0.89 -6.45 10.20
N GLY A 44 1.30 -7.44 11.01
CA GLY A 44 0.64 -7.76 12.27
C GLY A 44 0.52 -6.56 13.22
N SER A 45 1.62 -5.83 13.45
CA SER A 45 1.59 -4.64 14.31
C SER A 45 0.72 -3.50 13.77
N ILE A 46 0.64 -3.32 12.45
CA ILE A 46 -0.24 -2.32 11.85
C ILE A 46 -1.70 -2.69 12.11
N MET A 47 -2.08 -3.96 11.89
CA MET A 47 -3.44 -4.43 12.10
C MET A 47 -3.85 -4.32 13.58
N GLU A 48 -2.95 -4.73 14.49
CA GLU A 48 -3.16 -4.56 15.92
C GLU A 48 -3.38 -3.08 16.31
N SER A 49 -2.63 -2.15 15.72
CA SER A 49 -2.78 -0.72 16.03
C SER A 49 -4.14 -0.13 15.60
N VAL A 50 -4.82 -0.76 14.65
CA VAL A 50 -6.18 -0.38 14.22
C VAL A 50 -7.26 -1.28 14.81
N GLY A 51 -6.90 -2.15 15.76
CA GLY A 51 -7.83 -3.04 16.44
C GLY A 51 -8.32 -4.23 15.60
N VAL A 52 -7.57 -4.62 14.56
CA VAL A 52 -7.90 -5.74 13.69
C VAL A 52 -6.94 -6.90 13.96
N PRO A 53 -7.43 -8.10 14.33
CA PRO A 53 -6.56 -9.27 14.45
C PRO A 53 -6.12 -9.73 13.05
N TYR A 54 -4.80 -9.92 12.86
CA TYR A 54 -4.25 -10.37 11.58
C TYR A 54 -4.41 -11.89 11.40
N GLU A 55 -4.92 -12.32 10.24
CA GLU A 55 -5.10 -13.73 9.90
C GLU A 55 -4.16 -14.15 8.76
N PHE A 56 -3.10 -14.87 9.11
CA PHE A 56 -2.06 -15.28 8.16
C PHE A 56 -2.55 -16.17 7.01
N ASN A 57 -3.62 -16.94 7.24
CA ASN A 57 -4.17 -17.86 6.23
C ASN A 57 -5.08 -17.16 5.22
N LYS A 58 -5.47 -15.90 5.49
CA LYS A 58 -6.35 -15.11 4.63
C LYS A 58 -5.82 -13.68 4.52
N PRO A 59 -4.66 -13.49 3.86
CA PRO A 59 -3.98 -12.19 3.86
C PRO A 59 -4.63 -11.14 2.93
N TRP A 60 -5.44 -11.56 1.95
CA TRP A 60 -6.01 -10.66 0.92
C TRP A 60 -6.77 -9.45 1.47
N PRO A 61 -7.70 -9.59 2.44
CA PRO A 61 -8.39 -8.43 3.03
C PRO A 61 -7.43 -7.40 3.63
N PHE A 62 -6.35 -7.88 4.25
CA PHE A 62 -5.34 -7.02 4.86
C PHE A 62 -4.50 -6.29 3.81
N TRP A 63 -4.19 -6.94 2.69
CA TRP A 63 -3.53 -6.27 1.56
C TRP A 63 -4.39 -5.16 0.98
N PHE A 64 -5.69 -5.39 0.78
CA PHE A 64 -6.62 -4.35 0.36
C PHE A 64 -6.70 -3.20 1.36
N PHE A 65 -6.78 -3.50 2.65
CA PHE A 65 -6.84 -2.45 3.68
C PHE A 65 -5.54 -1.64 3.78
N ILE A 66 -4.38 -2.28 3.63
CA ILE A 66 -3.10 -1.58 3.47
C ILE A 66 -3.11 -0.68 2.24
N GLY A 67 -3.64 -1.18 1.11
CA GLY A 67 -3.84 -0.38 -0.10
C GLY A 67 -4.69 0.86 0.16
N LYS A 68 -5.81 0.72 0.88
CA LYS A 68 -6.69 1.83 1.29
C LYS A 68 -5.95 2.87 2.14
N ILE A 69 -5.12 2.44 3.10
CA ILE A 69 -4.28 3.33 3.91
C ILE A 69 -3.33 4.14 3.04
N VAL A 70 -2.57 3.48 2.16
CA VAL A 70 -1.60 4.14 1.28
C VAL A 70 -2.29 5.06 0.28
N SER A 71 -3.41 4.62 -0.28
CA SER A 71 -4.20 5.40 -1.23
C SER A 71 -4.67 6.72 -0.60
N LYS A 72 -5.22 6.64 0.62
CA LYS A 72 -5.64 7.81 1.39
C LYS A 72 -4.45 8.73 1.70
N ALA A 73 -3.29 8.18 2.05
CA ALA A 73 -2.09 8.95 2.37
C ALA A 73 -1.58 9.79 1.19
N PHE A 74 -1.47 9.17 0.00
CA PHE A 74 -0.90 9.81 -1.17
C PHE A 74 -1.89 10.69 -1.94
N PHE A 75 -3.18 10.34 -1.90
CA PHE A 75 -4.18 10.91 -2.81
C PHE A 75 -5.42 11.47 -2.12
N ASN A 76 -5.48 11.41 -0.79
CA ASN A 76 -6.66 11.78 0.01
C ASN A 76 -7.96 11.07 -0.46
N ASN A 77 -7.81 9.86 -1.03
CA ASN A 77 -8.89 9.01 -1.51
C ASN A 77 -8.46 7.55 -1.27
N ASP A 78 -9.23 6.78 -0.52
CA ASP A 78 -8.86 5.41 -0.15
C ASP A 78 -9.18 4.35 -1.23
N GLN A 79 -9.89 4.71 -2.29
CA GLN A 79 -10.26 3.81 -3.40
C GLN A 79 -9.41 4.02 -4.67
N ARG A 80 -8.39 4.89 -4.63
CA ARG A 80 -7.64 5.24 -5.85
C ARG A 80 -6.62 4.17 -6.28
N LEU A 81 -6.25 3.28 -5.37
CA LEU A 81 -5.29 2.20 -5.64
C LEU A 81 -6.03 0.90 -5.87
N GLU A 82 -5.71 0.25 -6.99
CA GLU A 82 -6.21 -1.08 -7.33
C GLU A 82 -5.08 -2.10 -7.14
N TRP A 83 -5.41 -3.24 -6.53
CA TRP A 83 -4.42 -4.29 -6.31
C TRP A 83 -4.03 -4.92 -7.66
N LEU A 84 -2.74 -4.93 -7.95
CA LEU A 84 -2.18 -5.50 -9.17
C LEU A 84 -1.69 -6.92 -8.95
N ASN A 85 -0.74 -7.10 -8.02
CA ASN A 85 -0.14 -8.40 -7.71
C ASN A 85 0.52 -8.40 -6.34
N THR A 86 0.93 -9.58 -5.86
CA THR A 86 1.71 -9.78 -4.65
C THR A 86 2.83 -10.79 -4.90
N VAL A 87 4.00 -10.53 -4.31
CA VAL A 87 5.11 -11.49 -4.29
C VAL A 87 5.59 -11.64 -2.86
N ARG A 88 5.74 -12.88 -2.41
CA ARG A 88 6.34 -13.19 -1.11
C ARG A 88 7.78 -13.65 -1.27
N VAL A 89 8.68 -13.01 -0.53
CA VAL A 89 10.09 -13.41 -0.43
C VAL A 89 10.42 -13.61 1.04
N ARG A 90 10.60 -14.88 1.44
CA ARG A 90 10.80 -15.26 2.84
C ARG A 90 9.66 -14.74 3.73
N ASN A 91 9.96 -13.84 4.65
CA ASN A 91 9.03 -13.24 5.63
C ASN A 91 8.60 -11.82 5.25
N ARG A 92 8.68 -11.48 3.96
CA ARG A 92 8.30 -10.18 3.42
C ARG A 92 7.34 -10.34 2.25
N GLU A 93 6.34 -9.49 2.23
CA GLU A 93 5.36 -9.35 1.17
C GLU A 93 5.62 -8.05 0.42
N PHE A 94 5.59 -8.14 -0.90
CA PHE A 94 5.71 -7.05 -1.86
C PHE A 94 4.37 -6.94 -2.54
N ILE A 95 3.60 -5.92 -2.19
CA ILE A 95 2.22 -5.75 -2.68
C ILE A 95 2.22 -4.58 -3.66
N ALA A 96 1.89 -4.85 -4.92
CA ALA A 96 1.88 -3.87 -5.98
C ALA A 96 0.45 -3.37 -6.23
N PHE A 97 0.33 -2.07 -6.44
CA PHE A 97 -0.92 -1.39 -6.77
C PHE A 97 -0.76 -0.49 -7.99
N THR A 98 -1.80 -0.42 -8.81
CA THR A 98 -1.97 0.56 -9.89
C THR A 98 -2.74 1.77 -9.37
N ASN A 99 -2.41 2.96 -9.85
CA ASN A 99 -3.19 4.18 -9.60
C ASN A 99 -4.29 4.31 -10.65
N ALA A 100 -5.51 3.91 -10.31
CA ALA A 100 -6.68 3.92 -11.21
C ALA A 100 -7.19 5.34 -11.53
N GLY A 101 -6.83 6.33 -10.72
CA GLY A 101 -7.21 7.73 -10.95
C GLY A 101 -6.31 8.47 -11.94
N ARG A 102 -5.55 7.75 -12.77
CA ARG A 102 -4.73 8.31 -13.84
C ARG A 102 -5.36 7.93 -15.17
N GLU A 103 -5.72 8.94 -15.96
CA GLU A 103 -6.09 8.71 -17.37
C GLU A 103 -4.88 8.15 -18.10
N GLU A 104 -5.06 7.01 -18.80
CA GLU A 104 -4.10 6.44 -19.74
C GLU A 104 -3.80 7.47 -20.84
N THR A 105 -2.87 8.36 -20.55
CA THR A 105 -2.43 9.40 -21.46
C THR A 105 -1.10 8.94 -22.04
N ASP A 106 -1.22 8.37 -23.24
CA ASP A 106 -0.16 7.88 -24.13
C ASP A 106 0.73 6.77 -23.57
N GLY A 107 0.77 5.65 -24.31
CA GLY A 107 1.61 4.47 -24.07
C GLY A 107 3.13 4.70 -24.09
N ASN A 108 3.58 5.96 -24.02
CA ASN A 108 4.97 6.37 -24.02
C ASN A 108 5.40 7.13 -22.74
N ARG A 109 4.52 7.26 -21.74
CA ARG A 109 4.91 7.87 -20.45
C ARG A 109 5.63 6.85 -19.56
N LYS A 110 6.83 7.23 -19.14
CA LYS A 110 7.68 6.47 -18.22
C LYS A 110 6.92 6.14 -16.94
N LEU A 111 6.89 4.86 -16.56
CA LEU A 111 6.30 4.44 -15.29
C LEU A 111 7.03 5.12 -14.12
N GLN A 112 6.24 5.68 -13.19
CA GLN A 112 6.75 6.20 -11.94
C GLN A 112 6.24 5.30 -10.82
N VAL A 113 7.12 4.39 -10.44
CA VAL A 113 6.88 3.42 -9.39
C VAL A 113 7.46 3.96 -8.09
N ILE A 114 6.63 3.96 -7.04
CA ILE A 114 7.03 4.38 -5.69
C ILE A 114 7.14 3.15 -4.80
N GLU A 115 8.23 3.04 -4.06
CA GLU A 115 8.35 2.10 -2.95
C GLU A 115 7.86 2.78 -1.67
N VAL A 116 6.97 2.10 -0.95
CA VAL A 116 6.42 2.56 0.32
C VAL A 116 6.80 1.60 1.44
N ASP A 117 7.38 2.17 2.48
CA ASP A 117 7.75 1.50 3.72
C ASP A 117 6.89 2.03 4.87
N PHE A 118 6.43 1.15 5.75
CA PHE A 118 5.72 1.53 6.98
C PHE A 118 6.69 1.57 8.16
N ALA A 119 6.69 2.67 8.93
CA ALA A 119 7.41 2.72 10.21
C ALA A 119 6.76 1.82 11.26
N LYS A 120 7.44 1.61 12.40
CA LYS A 120 6.89 0.73 13.45
C LYS A 120 5.75 1.49 14.12
N PRO A 121 4.53 0.94 14.17
CA PRO A 121 3.44 1.59 14.91
C PRO A 121 3.88 1.83 16.36
N GLN A 122 3.62 3.04 16.86
CA GLN A 122 3.88 3.44 18.23
C GLN A 122 2.54 3.65 18.94
N PRO A 123 2.35 3.14 20.17
CA PRO A 123 1.11 3.34 20.91
C PRO A 123 0.74 4.83 21.03
N GLY A 124 -0.50 5.17 20.69
CA GLY A 124 -1.02 6.53 20.77
C GLY A 124 -0.51 7.50 19.70
N LYS A 125 0.32 7.05 18.75
CA LYS A 125 0.76 7.86 17.60
C LYS A 125 0.07 7.41 16.32
N LYS A 126 0.04 8.29 15.33
CA LYS A 126 -0.38 7.95 13.98
C LYS A 126 0.61 6.96 13.34
N LEU A 127 0.14 6.24 12.33
CA LEU A 127 1.03 5.46 11.47
C LEU A 127 1.89 6.41 10.64
N GLU A 128 3.14 6.04 10.44
CA GLU A 128 4.08 6.82 9.62
C GLU A 128 4.44 5.99 8.38
N LEU A 129 4.40 6.62 7.21
CA LEU A 129 4.79 6.03 5.94
C LEU A 129 5.94 6.81 5.32
N PHE A 130 6.85 6.07 4.69
CA PHE A 130 7.93 6.63 3.92
C PHE A 130 7.83 6.19 2.46
N GLY A 131 7.72 7.17 1.56
CA GLY A 131 7.71 6.96 0.11
C GLY A 131 9.02 7.39 -0.54
N LYS A 132 9.55 6.56 -1.42
CA LYS A 132 10.75 6.84 -2.23
C LYS A 132 10.57 6.36 -3.67
N LEU A 133 11.36 6.89 -4.60
CA LEU A 133 11.37 6.32 -5.96
C LEU A 133 11.81 4.85 -5.91
N ALA A 134 11.09 4.00 -6.64
CA ALA A 134 11.44 2.59 -6.71
C ALA A 134 12.80 2.41 -7.39
N ARG A 135 13.56 1.44 -6.88
CA ARG A 135 14.82 1.00 -7.50
C ARG A 135 14.51 0.38 -8.86
N GLY A 136 15.44 0.53 -9.82
CA GLY A 136 15.22 0.08 -11.20
C GLY A 136 14.73 -1.35 -11.37
N LEU A 137 15.17 -2.27 -10.50
CA LEU A 137 14.72 -3.67 -10.49
C LEU A 137 13.24 -3.84 -10.13
N ILE A 138 12.73 -3.06 -9.17
CA ILE A 138 11.32 -3.10 -8.76
C ILE A 138 10.45 -2.48 -9.86
N SER A 139 10.91 -1.40 -10.47
CA SER A 139 10.23 -0.79 -11.63
C SER A 139 10.12 -1.73 -12.82
N GLN A 140 11.16 -2.54 -13.10
CA GLN A 140 11.12 -3.55 -14.17
C GLN A 140 10.11 -4.67 -13.87
N LYS A 141 10.01 -5.12 -12.62
CA LYS A 141 9.06 -6.19 -12.26
C LYS A 141 7.59 -5.79 -12.31
N VAL A 142 7.30 -4.49 -12.28
CA VAL A 142 5.96 -3.96 -12.51
C VAL A 142 5.64 -3.84 -14.00
N GLN A 143 6.65 -3.87 -14.88
CA GLN A 143 6.51 -3.82 -16.35
C GLN A 143 6.33 -5.19 -17.01
N GLU A 144 6.69 -6.27 -16.32
CA GLU A 144 6.52 -7.67 -16.77
C GLU A 144 5.07 -8.13 -16.59
#